data_AF-A0A4R6L6X9-F1
#
_entry.id   AF-A0A4R6L6X9-F1
#
_cell.length_a   1.000
_cell.length_b   1.000
_cell.length_c   1.000
_cell.angle_alpha   90.00
_cell.angle_beta   90.00
_cell.angle_gamma   90.00
#
_symmetry.space_group_name_H-M   'P 1'
#
loop_
_entity.id
_entity.type
_entity.pdbx_description
1 polymer ?
#
loop_
_entity_poly.entity_id
_entity_poly.type
_entity_poly.pdbx_seq_one_letter_code
_entity_poly.pdbx_strand_id
1 'polypeptide(L)'
;MKDIINIELNKIIGNSFNYKGDDLYFERFKEISTGKICVFTHKSTLHFYESEIEVFLQELTECKVENFRDKALVAENTKALAGYTPSAENVEMKATLMEMLAKVKQNPSAIPQAKSACDIVNTMINIQKTELDMIKFVTHKKHQV
;
A
#
# COMPACT_ATOMS: atom_id res chain seq x y z
N MET A 1 -20.04 21.81 17.21
CA MET A 1 -19.46 20.60 17.83
C MET A 1 -18.87 19.69 16.75
N LYS A 2 -19.68 19.25 15.78
CA LYS A 2 -19.21 18.47 14.61
C LYS A 2 -18.00 19.05 13.87
N ASP A 3 -17.95 20.37 13.67
CA ASP A 3 -16.82 21.00 12.96
C ASP A 3 -15.49 20.85 13.71
N ILE A 4 -15.52 20.92 15.05
CA ILE A 4 -14.33 20.77 15.89
C ILE A 4 -13.83 19.33 15.82
N ILE A 5 -14.74 18.36 15.95
CA ILE A 5 -14.42 16.93 15.85
C ILE A 5 -13.81 16.60 14.48
N ASN A 6 -14.38 17.15 13.40
CA ASN A 6 -13.85 16.95 12.06
C ASN A 6 -12.46 17.58 11.89
N ILE A 7 -12.22 18.76 12.46
CA ILE A 7 -10.90 19.41 12.42
C ILE A 7 -9.86 18.54 13.13
N GLU A 8 -10.16 18.04 14.33
CA GLU A 8 -9.21 17.21 15.09
C GLU A 8 -8.96 15.86 14.42
N LEU A 9 -10.00 15.19 13.91
CA LEU A 9 -9.83 13.95 13.16
C LEU A 9 -9.01 14.15 11.88
N ASN A 10 -9.15 15.29 11.19
CA ASN A 10 -8.33 15.57 10.02
C ASN A 10 -6.84 15.73 10.36
N LYS A 11 -6.47 16.17 11.57
CA LYS A 11 -5.05 16.29 11.97
C LYS A 11 -4.37 14.92 12.08
N ILE A 12 -5.11 13.88 12.43
CA ILE A 12 -4.55 12.54 12.57
C ILE A 12 -4.49 11.78 11.24
N ILE A 13 -5.29 12.18 10.23
CA ILE A 13 -5.27 11.56 8.91
C ILE A 13 -3.91 11.77 8.23
N GLY A 14 -3.38 10.69 7.66
CA GLY A 14 -2.07 10.66 7.02
C GLY A 14 -0.91 10.46 7.99
N ASN A 15 -1.17 10.38 9.30
CA ASN A 15 -0.17 10.21 10.34
C ASN A 15 -0.29 8.82 11.02
N SER A 16 0.76 8.42 11.73
CA SER A 16 0.79 7.19 12.50
C SER A 16 0.77 7.50 14.00
N PHE A 17 -0.11 6.83 14.75
CA PHE A 17 -0.17 6.92 16.20
C PHE A 17 -0.33 5.52 16.80
N ASN A 18 0.09 5.36 18.05
CA ASN A 18 -0.27 4.19 18.84
C ASN A 18 -1.64 4.40 19.47
N TYR A 19 -2.52 3.42 19.34
CA TYR A 19 -3.82 3.40 19.98
C TYR A 19 -4.03 2.04 20.65
N LYS A 20 -4.26 2.04 21.97
CA LYS A 20 -4.49 0.82 22.78
C LYS A 20 -3.41 -0.26 22.61
N GLY A 21 -2.16 0.15 22.40
CA GLY A 21 -1.02 -0.76 22.24
C GLY A 21 -0.73 -1.13 20.79
N ASP A 22 -1.58 -0.77 19.84
CA ASP A 22 -1.38 -1.01 18.41
C ASP A 22 -0.92 0.25 17.67
N ASP A 23 0.17 0.13 16.91
CA ASP A 23 0.58 1.20 16.00
C ASP A 23 -0.29 1.19 14.74
N LEU A 24 -0.98 2.32 14.51
CA LEU A 24 -2.00 2.52 13.48
C LEU A 24 -1.65 3.72 12.58
N TYR A 25 -1.61 3.49 11.27
CA TYR A 25 -1.66 4.54 10.25
C TYR A 25 -3.13 4.88 9.92
N PHE A 26 -3.50 6.15 10.08
CA PHE A 26 -4.87 6.64 9.92
C PHE A 26 -5.08 7.18 8.49
N GLU A 27 -5.99 6.59 7.73
CA GLU A 27 -6.14 6.85 6.29
C GLU A 27 -7.23 7.84 5.96
N ARG A 28 -8.39 7.70 6.62
CA ARG A 28 -9.57 8.55 6.43
C ARG A 28 -10.59 8.27 7.53
N PHE A 29 -11.60 9.13 7.66
CA PHE A 29 -12.77 8.85 8.50
C PHE A 29 -14.06 9.14 7.74
N LYS A 30 -15.19 8.59 8.22
CA LYS A 30 -16.52 8.81 7.65
C LYS A 30 -17.59 8.69 8.73
N GLU A 31 -18.55 9.61 8.75
CA GLU A 31 -19.80 9.42 9.50
C GLU A 31 -20.70 8.46 8.71
N ILE A 32 -21.05 7.31 9.30
CA ILE A 32 -21.87 6.28 8.63
C ILE A 32 -23.37 6.46 8.95
N SER A 33 -23.67 6.91 10.17
CA SER A 33 -25.01 7.26 10.63
C SER A 33 -24.91 8.38 11.64
N THR A 34 -26.01 9.05 11.96
CA THR A 34 -26.05 10.16 12.94
C THR A 34 -25.28 9.81 14.21
N GLY A 35 -24.15 10.50 14.42
CA GLY A 35 -23.31 10.35 15.61
C GLY A 35 -22.43 9.09 15.66
N LYS A 36 -22.34 8.31 14.57
CA LYS A 36 -21.41 7.17 14.45
C LYS A 36 -20.33 7.48 13.41
N ILE A 37 -19.09 7.54 13.88
CA ILE A 37 -17.91 7.87 13.09
C ILE A 37 -17.07 6.60 12.95
N CYS A 38 -16.65 6.32 11.72
CA CYS A 38 -15.73 5.24 11.41
C CYS A 38 -14.40 5.82 10.97
N VAL A 39 -13.34 5.39 11.62
CA VAL A 39 -11.96 5.79 11.33
C VAL A 39 -11.26 4.60 10.69
N PHE A 40 -10.81 4.79 9.45
CA PHE A 40 -10.14 3.77 8.65
C PHE A 40 -8.65 3.84 8.89
N THR A 41 -8.05 2.69 9.20
CA THR A 41 -6.61 2.53 9.36
C THR A 41 -6.11 1.45 8.41
N HIS A 42 -4.79 1.40 8.22
CA HIS A 42 -4.16 0.36 7.39
C HIS A 42 -4.39 -1.09 7.87
N LYS A 43 -4.80 -1.30 9.14
CA LYS A 43 -5.05 -2.64 9.71
C LYS A 43 -6.52 -2.96 9.91
N SER A 44 -7.32 -1.96 10.29
CA SER A 44 -8.71 -2.16 10.70
C SER A 44 -9.55 -0.89 10.59
N THR A 45 -10.86 -1.04 10.70
CA THR A 45 -11.81 0.08 10.83
C THR A 45 -12.24 0.21 12.28
N LEU A 46 -11.93 1.35 12.89
CA LEU A 46 -12.36 1.69 14.25
C LEU A 46 -13.72 2.38 14.19
N HIS A 47 -14.61 2.03 15.12
CA HIS A 47 -15.96 2.56 15.19
C HIS A 47 -16.12 3.31 16.50
N PHE A 48 -16.60 4.54 16.41
CA PHE A 48 -16.77 5.43 17.56
C PHE A 48 -18.13 6.12 17.51
N TYR A 49 -18.69 6.36 18.68
CA TYR A 49 -19.72 7.38 18.84
C TYR A 49 -19.08 8.77 18.88
N GLU A 50 -19.82 9.81 18.47
CA GLU A 50 -19.34 11.20 18.48
C GLU A 50 -18.81 11.62 19.86
N SER A 51 -19.44 11.15 20.94
CA SER A 51 -19.03 11.38 22.33
C SER A 51 -17.72 10.69 22.72
N GLU A 52 -17.29 9.66 21.99
CA GLU A 52 -16.08 8.90 22.27
C GLU A 52 -14.84 9.45 21.56
N ILE A 53 -15.03 10.31 20.54
CA ILE A 53 -13.92 10.81 19.72
C ILE A 53 -12.92 11.62 20.55
N GLU A 54 -13.41 12.43 21.49
CA GLU A 54 -12.53 13.24 22.34
C GLU A 54 -11.61 12.36 23.19
N VAL A 55 -12.18 11.32 23.83
CA VAL A 55 -11.42 10.35 24.62
C VAL A 55 -10.46 9.56 23.72
N PHE A 56 -10.93 9.12 22.55
CA PHE A 56 -10.10 8.43 21.56
C PHE A 56 -8.87 9.25 21.16
N LEU A 57 -9.03 10.54 20.88
CA LEU A 57 -7.94 11.43 20.49
C LEU A 57 -6.92 11.64 21.62
N GLN A 58 -7.37 11.67 22.87
CA GLN A 58 -6.51 11.78 24.05
C GLN A 58 -5.72 10.49 24.33
N GLU A 59 -6.26 9.33 23.93
CA GLU A 59 -5.61 8.03 24.05
C GLU A 59 -4.53 7.78 22.98
N LEU A 60 -4.43 8.64 21.95
CA LEU A 60 -3.40 8.53 20.92
C LEU A 60 -2.03 8.93 21.48
N THR A 61 -1.06 8.01 21.38
CA THR A 61 0.32 8.29 21.78
C THR A 61 1.28 8.18 20.60
N GLU A 62 2.51 8.66 20.79
CA GLU A 62 3.56 8.53 19.80
C GLU A 62 3.84 7.06 19.47
N CYS A 63 4.05 6.80 18.20
CA CYS A 63 4.43 5.51 17.67
C CYS A 63 5.84 5.11 18.11
N LYS A 64 6.06 3.82 18.38
CA LYS A 64 7.40 3.28 18.69
C LYS A 64 8.28 3.05 17.45
N VAL A 65 7.71 3.03 16.25
CA VAL A 65 8.46 2.83 15.00
C VAL A 65 8.07 3.90 13.98
N GLU A 66 9.04 4.52 13.33
CA GLU A 66 8.78 5.40 12.19
C GLU A 66 8.47 4.57 10.94
N ASN A 67 7.48 4.99 10.12
CA ASN A 67 7.11 4.41 8.82
C ASN A 67 6.55 2.97 8.83
N PHE A 68 5.46 2.73 9.59
CA PHE A 68 4.76 1.43 9.58
C PHE A 68 4.08 1.08 8.27
N ARG A 69 3.57 2.07 7.52
CA ARG A 69 2.82 1.86 6.28
C ARG A 69 3.62 1.06 5.26
N ASP A 70 4.90 1.38 5.08
CA ASP A 70 5.77 0.70 4.13
C ASP A 70 6.07 -0.73 4.58
N LYS A 71 6.32 -0.97 5.88
CA LYS A 71 6.60 -2.32 6.38
C LYS A 71 5.38 -3.24 6.34
N ALA A 72 4.18 -2.74 6.66
CA ALA A 72 2.96 -3.54 6.61
C ALA A 72 2.56 -3.89 5.17
N LEU A 73 2.62 -2.92 4.25
CA LEU A 73 2.36 -3.14 2.83
C LEU A 73 3.39 -4.11 2.22
N VAL A 74 4.67 -3.96 2.58
CA VAL A 74 5.74 -4.89 2.18
C VAL A 74 5.48 -6.28 2.78
N ALA A 75 5.10 -6.40 4.05
CA ALA A 75 4.86 -7.69 4.69
C ALA A 75 3.62 -8.43 4.13
N GLU A 76 2.54 -7.72 3.81
CA GLU A 76 1.35 -8.30 3.17
C GLU A 76 1.66 -8.77 1.75
N ASN A 77 2.35 -7.93 0.95
CA ASN A 77 2.84 -8.32 -0.37
C ASN A 77 3.82 -9.52 -0.27
N THR A 78 4.67 -9.56 0.75
CA THR A 78 5.62 -10.66 0.98
C THR A 78 4.93 -11.96 1.39
N LYS A 79 3.84 -11.90 2.18
CA LYS A 79 3.01 -13.07 2.50
C LYS A 79 2.28 -13.62 1.27
N ALA A 80 1.79 -12.76 0.39
CA ALA A 80 1.19 -13.18 -0.88
C ALA A 80 2.21 -13.80 -1.86
N LEU A 81 3.51 -13.52 -1.67
CA LEU A 81 4.63 -14.07 -2.42
C LEU A 81 5.25 -15.33 -1.79
N ALA A 82 4.71 -15.86 -0.68
CA ALA A 82 5.21 -17.08 -0.05
C ALA A 82 5.01 -18.30 -0.98
N GLY A 83 6.02 -18.61 -1.78
CA GLY A 83 6.00 -19.64 -2.82
C GLY A 83 6.38 -19.14 -4.22
N TYR A 84 6.47 -17.82 -4.43
CA TYR A 84 6.95 -17.24 -5.67
C TYR A 84 8.48 -17.19 -5.69
N THR A 85 9.07 -17.97 -6.58
CA THR A 85 10.47 -17.82 -6.96
C THR A 85 10.49 -17.07 -8.29
N PRO A 86 11.07 -15.85 -8.37
CA PRO A 86 11.19 -15.15 -9.64
C PRO A 86 11.92 -16.03 -10.67
N SER A 87 11.45 -16.05 -11.92
CA SER A 87 12.19 -16.70 -13.00
C SER A 87 13.57 -16.05 -13.15
N ALA A 88 14.54 -16.80 -13.71
CA ALA A 88 15.87 -16.27 -14.00
C ALA A 88 15.79 -15.00 -14.88
N GLU A 89 14.87 -14.98 -15.84
CA GLU A 89 14.57 -13.83 -16.71
C GLU A 89 14.08 -12.62 -15.91
N ASN A 90 13.20 -12.81 -14.91
CA ASN A 90 12.72 -11.73 -14.04
C ASN A 90 13.86 -11.13 -13.19
N VAL A 91 14.81 -11.97 -12.75
CA VAL A 91 15.99 -11.51 -12.01
C VAL A 91 16.90 -10.68 -12.93
N GLU A 92 17.14 -11.16 -14.15
CA GLU A 92 17.98 -10.50 -15.15
C GLU A 92 17.38 -9.15 -15.58
N MET A 93 16.08 -9.10 -15.90
CA MET A 93 15.38 -7.85 -16.22
C MET A 93 15.51 -6.82 -15.11
N LYS A 94 15.35 -7.25 -13.85
CA LYS A 94 15.51 -6.36 -12.69
C LYS A 94 16.95 -5.82 -12.61
N ALA A 95 17.95 -6.65 -12.83
CA ALA A 95 19.35 -6.22 -12.82
C ALA A 95 19.62 -5.17 -13.92
N THR A 96 19.15 -5.41 -15.15
CA THR A 96 19.30 -4.48 -16.28
C THR A 96 18.62 -3.14 -16.02
N LEU A 97 17.41 -3.13 -15.46
CA LEU A 97 16.72 -1.90 -15.08
C LEU A 97 17.51 -1.08 -14.07
N MET A 98 18.04 -1.74 -13.04
CA MET A 98 18.82 -1.07 -12.00
C MET A 98 20.13 -0.52 -12.55
N GLU A 99 20.75 -1.21 -13.50
CA GLU A 99 21.94 -0.72 -14.21
C GLU A 99 21.62 0.51 -15.07
N MET A 100 20.50 0.52 -15.80
CA MET A 100 20.08 1.66 -16.61
C MET A 100 19.76 2.89 -15.75
N LEU A 101 19.11 2.70 -14.60
CA LEU A 101 18.87 3.77 -13.63
C LEU A 101 20.19 4.32 -13.05
N ALA A 102 21.17 3.45 -12.77
CA ALA A 102 22.50 3.89 -12.33
C ALA A 102 23.22 4.71 -13.41
N LYS A 103 23.11 4.31 -14.68
CA LYS A 103 23.68 5.06 -15.82
C LYS A 103 23.05 6.45 -15.98
N VAL A 104 21.72 6.57 -15.82
CA VAL A 104 21.04 7.88 -15.85
C VAL A 104 21.47 8.79 -14.71
N LYS A 105 21.67 8.23 -13.51
CA LYS A 105 22.14 9.01 -12.35
C LYS A 105 23.53 9.61 -12.59
N GLN A 106 24.40 8.92 -13.31
CA GLN A 106 25.75 9.37 -13.63
C GLN A 106 25.82 10.22 -14.90
N ASN A 107 24.92 9.98 -15.86
CA ASN A 107 24.91 10.66 -17.15
C ASN A 107 23.47 10.99 -17.60
N PRO A 108 23.04 12.26 -17.45
CA PRO A 108 21.72 12.71 -17.91
C PRO A 108 21.46 12.52 -19.42
N SER A 109 22.50 12.39 -20.26
CA SER A 109 22.29 12.10 -21.69
C SER A 109 21.78 10.68 -21.95
N ALA A 110 21.83 9.79 -20.95
CA ALA A 110 21.30 8.42 -21.05
C ALA A 110 19.78 8.30 -20.80
N ILE A 111 19.10 9.41 -20.46
CA ILE A 111 17.65 9.44 -20.19
C ILE A 111 16.81 8.83 -21.32
N PRO A 112 17.06 9.09 -22.62
CA PRO A 112 16.26 8.50 -23.69
C PRO A 112 16.35 6.96 -23.72
N GLN A 113 17.54 6.40 -23.49
CA GLN A 113 17.75 4.95 -23.50
C GLN A 113 17.10 4.29 -22.29
N ALA A 114 17.15 4.93 -21.12
CA ALA A 114 16.46 4.44 -19.94
C ALA A 114 14.94 4.50 -20.09
N LYS A 115 14.41 5.53 -20.75
CA LYS A 115 12.98 5.59 -21.08
C LYS A 115 12.56 4.41 -21.95
N SER A 116 13.31 4.14 -23.03
CA SER A 116 13.05 2.98 -23.89
C SER A 116 13.13 1.65 -23.11
N ALA A 117 14.09 1.49 -22.21
CA ALA A 117 14.19 0.29 -21.37
C ALA A 117 12.98 0.14 -20.44
N CYS A 118 12.55 1.20 -19.77
CA CYS A 118 11.35 1.19 -18.93
C CYS A 118 10.08 0.88 -19.73
N ASP A 119 9.95 1.41 -20.95
CA ASP A 119 8.79 1.17 -21.82
C ASP A 119 8.72 -0.31 -22.27
N ILE A 120 9.87 -0.91 -22.57
CA ILE A 120 9.99 -2.35 -22.89
C ILE A 120 9.56 -3.18 -21.67
N VAL A 121 10.05 -2.85 -20.47
CA VAL A 121 9.67 -3.59 -19.25
C VAL A 121 8.19 -3.45 -18.93
N ASN A 122 7.60 -2.28 -19.09
CA ASN A 122 6.16 -2.09 -18.94
C ASN A 122 5.38 -3.01 -19.90
N THR A 123 5.87 -3.17 -21.12
CA THR A 123 5.28 -4.09 -22.10
C THR A 123 5.39 -5.55 -21.62
N MET A 124 6.55 -5.97 -21.11
CA MET A 124 6.72 -7.33 -20.58
C MET A 124 5.82 -7.61 -19.37
N ILE A 125 5.68 -6.66 -18.45
CA ILE A 125 4.76 -6.77 -17.30
C ILE A 125 3.31 -6.96 -17.79
N ASN A 126 2.89 -6.23 -18.82
CA ASN A 126 1.55 -6.35 -19.37
C ASN A 126 1.31 -7.71 -20.03
N ILE A 127 2.33 -8.27 -20.71
CA ILE A 127 2.27 -9.63 -21.26
C ILE A 127 2.11 -10.64 -20.11
N GLN A 128 2.95 -10.57 -19.07
CA GLN A 128 2.87 -11.47 -17.92
C GLN A 128 1.53 -11.39 -17.19
N LYS A 129 0.95 -10.19 -17.05
CA LYS A 129 -0.41 -10.02 -16.49
C LYS A 129 -1.46 -10.74 -17.34
N THR A 130 -1.36 -10.60 -18.67
CA THR A 130 -2.27 -11.24 -19.61
C THR A 130 -2.18 -12.77 -19.53
N GLU A 131 -0.96 -13.31 -19.44
CA GLU A 131 -0.72 -14.75 -19.25
C GLU A 131 -1.32 -15.27 -17.94
N LEU A 132 -1.12 -14.54 -16.83
CA LEU A 132 -1.70 -14.89 -15.54
C LEU A 132 -3.23 -14.90 -15.59
N ASP A 133 -3.83 -13.93 -16.25
CA ASP A 133 -5.29 -13.87 -16.41
C ASP A 133 -5.79 -15.04 -17.26
N MET A 134 -5.10 -15.40 -18.34
CA MET A 134 -5.40 -16.61 -19.12
C MET A 134 -5.33 -17.89 -18.26
N ILE A 135 -4.29 -18.04 -17.43
CA ILE A 135 -4.16 -19.18 -16.52
C ILE A 135 -5.35 -19.22 -15.54
N LYS A 136 -5.76 -18.10 -14.95
CA LYS A 136 -6.93 -18.04 -14.07
C LYS A 136 -8.20 -18.51 -14.79
N PHE A 137 -8.43 -18.05 -16.02
CA PHE A 137 -9.58 -18.47 -16.82
C PHE A 137 -9.60 -19.98 -17.09
N VAL A 138 -8.46 -20.57 -17.46
CA VAL A 138 -8.35 -22.02 -17.72
C VAL A 138 -8.52 -22.84 -16.43
N THR A 139 -7.96 -22.35 -15.32
CA THR A 139 -8.02 -23.04 -14.02
C THR A 139 -9.42 -23.01 -13.41
N HIS A 140 -10.17 -21.93 -13.61
CA HIS A 140 -11.60 -21.83 -13.23
C HIS A 140 -12.50 -22.78 -14.04
N LYS A 141 -12.19 -23.06 -15.32
CA LYS A 141 -12.94 -24.05 -16.12
C LYS A 141 -12.76 -25.49 -15.65
N LYS A 142 -11.60 -25.85 -15.06
CA LYS A 142 -11.34 -27.22 -14.58
C LYS A 142 -12.15 -27.64 -13.34
N HIS A 143 -12.77 -26.69 -12.62
CA HIS A 143 -13.56 -26.96 -11.42
C HIS A 143 -15.08 -27.00 -11.69
N GLN A 144 -15.50 -26.96 -12.96
CA GLN A 144 -16.91 -27.03 -13.37
C GLN A 144 -17.24 -28.26 -14.24
N VAL A 145 -16.38 -29.28 -14.25
CA VAL A 145 -16.61 -30.57 -14.93
C VAL A 145 -16.54 -31.70 -13.91
#